data_AF-A0A255QJB0-F1
#
_entry.id   AF-A0A255QJB0-F1
#
_cell.length_a   1.000
_cell.length_b   1.000
_cell.length_c   1.000
_cell.angle_alpha   90.00
_cell.angle_beta   90.00
_cell.angle_gamma   90.00
#
_symmetry.space_group_name_H-M   'P 1'
#
loop_
_entity.id
_entity.type
_entity.pdbx_description
1 polymer ?
#
loop_
_entity_poly.entity_id
_entity_poly.type
_entity_poly.pdbx_seq_one_letter_code
_entity_poly.pdbx_strand_id
1 'polypeptide(L)' 'MPQIDTGLIRQDEAYSKQMVLQRLGISQKFWDKLLDEGLPYTNIGHSRWVTGRALIEHLVRNAERKRECIQHQN' A
#
# COMPACT_ATOMS: atom_id res chain seq x y z
N MET A 1 3.08 1.95 -25.08
CA MET A 1 2.61 2.25 -23.71
C MET A 1 2.90 0.99 -22.89
N PRO A 2 3.74 1.03 -21.84
CA PRO A 2 3.91 -0.14 -20.97
C PRO A 2 2.55 -0.49 -20.37
N GLN A 3 2.16 -1.76 -20.46
CA GLN A 3 0.93 -2.24 -19.84
C GLN A 3 1.11 -2.12 -18.32
N ILE A 4 0.31 -1.26 -17.69
CA ILE A 4 0.29 -1.17 -16.23
C ILE A 4 -0.58 -2.34 -15.78
N ASP A 5 0.04 -3.37 -15.19
CA ASP A 5 -0.68 -4.46 -14.52
C ASP A 5 -1.45 -3.90 -13.33
N THR A 6 -2.67 -3.46 -13.58
CA THR A 6 -3.58 -2.92 -12.57
C THR A 6 -4.01 -4.03 -11.62
N GLY A 7 -4.13 -3.71 -10.34
CA GLY A 7 -4.53 -4.66 -9.28
C GLY A 7 -3.44 -5.65 -8.84
N LEU A 8 -2.28 -5.71 -9.50
CA LEU A 8 -1.21 -6.64 -9.14
C LEU A 8 -0.01 -5.93 -8.49
N ILE A 9 0.29 -6.34 -7.26
CA ILE A 9 1.51 -5.97 -6.53
C ILE A 9 2.34 -7.23 -6.32
N ARG A 10 3.57 -7.21 -6.80
CA ARG A 10 4.55 -8.29 -6.63
C ARG A 10 5.41 -8.00 -5.40
N GLN A 11 5.68 -9.02 -4.60
CA GLN A 11 6.39 -8.85 -3.33
C GLN A 11 7.85 -8.40 -3.52
N ASP A 12 8.46 -8.81 -4.63
CA ASP A 12 9.86 -8.60 -5.02
C ASP A 12 10.14 -7.27 -5.71
N GLU A 13 9.11 -6.45 -5.95
CA GLU A 13 9.24 -5.16 -6.63
C GLU A 13 9.17 -3.96 -5.66
N ALA A 14 9.72 -2.83 -6.07
CA ALA A 14 9.57 -1.54 -5.41
C ALA A 14 8.66 -0.61 -6.22
N TYR A 15 7.81 0.13 -5.52
CA TYR A 15 6.78 0.98 -6.10
C TYR A 15 6.90 2.40 -5.59
N SER A 16 6.92 3.36 -6.51
CA SER A 16 6.76 4.78 -6.18
C SER A 16 5.30 5.10 -5.86
N LYS A 17 5.05 6.23 -5.21
CA LYS A 17 3.70 6.77 -5.00
C LYS A 17 2.84 6.67 -6.27
N GLN A 18 3.30 7.20 -7.41
CA GLN A 18 2.50 7.22 -8.64
C GLN A 18 2.11 5.81 -9.11
N MET A 19 3.04 4.85 -9.02
CA MET A 19 2.76 3.46 -9.40
C MET A 19 1.71 2.83 -8.47
N VAL A 20 1.79 3.08 -7.17
CA VAL A 20 0.81 2.55 -6.20
C VAL A 20 -0.58 3.13 -6.44
N LEU A 21 -0.68 4.45 -6.64
CA LEU A 21 -1.93 5.14 -6.96
C LEU A 21 -2.58 4.56 -8.22
N GLN A 22 -1.81 4.37 -9.29
CA GLN A 22 -2.31 3.86 -10.56
C GLN A 22 -2.66 2.37 -10.49
N ARG A 23 -1.81 1.53 -9.90
CA ARG A 23 -2.03 0.07 -9.84
C ARG A 23 -3.19 -0.30 -8.93
N LEU A 24 -3.28 0.32 -7.75
CA LEU A 24 -4.31 -0.01 -6.77
C LEU A 24 -5.58 0.85 -6.91
N GLY A 25 -5.56 1.89 -7.74
CA GLY A 25 -6.70 2.81 -7.88
C GLY A 25 -7.00 3.58 -6.60
N ILE A 26 -5.99 3.83 -5.76
CA ILE A 26 -6.15 4.51 -4.47
C ILE A 26 -5.86 6.00 -4.57
N SER A 27 -6.49 6.78 -3.70
CA SER A 27 -6.26 8.22 -3.64
C SER A 27 -4.92 8.57 -2.98
N GLN A 28 -4.41 9.77 -3.27
CA GLN A 28 -3.26 10.32 -2.55
C GLN A 28 -3.49 10.35 -1.03
N LYS A 29 -4.69 10.75 -0.58
CA LYS A 29 -5.02 10.79 0.84
C LYS A 29 -4.89 9.41 1.49
N PHE A 30 -5.30 8.36 0.78
CA PHE A 30 -5.14 6.99 1.27
C PHE A 30 -3.67 6.58 1.32
N TRP A 31 -2.88 6.94 0.31
CA TRP A 31 -1.43 6.75 0.33
C TRP A 31 -0.76 7.42 1.52
N ASP A 32 -1.07 8.70 1.77
CA ASP A 32 -0.50 9.44 2.90
C ASP A 32 -0.89 8.77 4.23
N LYS A 33 -2.13 8.32 4.37
CA LYS A 33 -2.60 7.55 5.52
C LYS A 33 -1.82 6.25 5.73
N LEU A 34 -1.50 5.49 4.68
CA LEU A 34 -0.69 4.27 4.82
C LEU A 34 0.69 4.58 5.43
N LEU A 35 1.31 5.68 5.01
CA LEU A 35 2.59 6.13 5.54
C LEU A 35 2.48 6.58 6.99
N ASP A 36 1.42 7.33 7.33
CA ASP A 36 1.16 7.79 8.69
C ASP A 36 0.88 6.61 9.65
N GLU A 37 0.29 5.53 9.15
CA GLU A 37 0.08 4.28 9.88
C GLU A 37 1.35 3.43 10.04
N GLY A 38 2.49 3.87 9.48
CA GLY A 38 3.78 3.22 9.65
C GLY A 38 4.17 2.25 8.54
N LEU A 39 3.60 2.37 7.33
CA LEU A 39 4.08 1.62 6.17
C LEU A 39 5.57 1.92 5.91
N PRO A 40 6.47 0.92 5.92
CA PRO A 40 7.89 1.15 5.65
C PRO A 40 8.12 1.69 4.24
N TYR A 41 8.86 2.80 4.15
CA TYR A 41 9.24 3.42 2.88
C TYR A 41 10.70 3.87 2.88
N THR A 42 11.23 4.11 1.69
CA THR A 42 12.54 4.72 1.48
C THR A 42 12.38 5.94 0.55
N ASN A 43 13.15 6.99 0.80
CA ASN A 43 13.19 8.15 -0.07
C ASN A 43 14.20 7.89 -1.20
N ILE A 44 13.74 7.97 -2.46
CA ILE A 44 14.59 7.95 -3.64
C ILE A 44 14.40 9.29 -4.34
N GLY A 45 15.41 10.16 -4.24
CA GLY A 45 15.28 11.57 -4.59
C GLY A 45 14.18 12.24 -3.75
N HIS A 46 13.18 12.81 -4.43
CA HIS A 46 12.05 13.52 -3.81
C HIS A 46 10.79 12.65 -3.70
N SER A 47 10.89 11.35 -4.02
CA SER A 47 9.76 10.42 -4.02
C SER A 47 9.91 9.36 -2.94
N ARG A 48 8.79 9.03 -2.28
CA ARG A 48 8.70 7.90 -1.35
C ARG A 48 8.41 6.62 -2.15
N TRP A 49 9.18 5.58 -1.86
CA TRP A 49 9.09 4.26 -2.46
C TRP A 49 8.84 3.21 -1.39
N VAL A 50 8.01 2.23 -1.71
CA VAL A 50 7.66 1.11 -0.83
C VAL A 50 7.94 -0.19 -1.53
N THR A 51 8.34 -1.22 -0.80
CA THR A 51 8.43 -2.57 -1.37
C THR A 51 7.04 -3.18 -1.42
N GLY A 52 6.79 -4.03 -2.43
CA GLY A 52 5.52 -4.74 -2.54
C GLY A 52 5.26 -5.62 -1.32
N ARG A 53 6.30 -6.26 -0.76
CA ARG A 53 6.20 -7.00 0.51
C ARG A 53 5.65 -6.12 1.64
N ALA A 54 6.27 -4.97 1.91
CA ALA A 54 5.84 -4.08 2.99
C ALA A 54 4.40 -3.59 2.78
N LEU A 55 4.04 -3.28 1.54
CA LEU A 55 2.69 -2.84 1.18
C LEU A 55 1.65 -3.96 1.42
N ILE A 56 1.93 -5.17 0.95
CA ILE A 56 1.04 -6.33 1.13
C ILE A 56 0.86 -6.64 2.62
N GLU A 57 1.95 -6.72 3.37
CA GLU A 57 1.89 -7.01 4.81
C GLU A 57 1.08 -5.94 5.56
N HIS A 58 1.25 -4.66 5.21
CA HIS A 58 0.49 -3.57 5.85
C HIS A 58 -1.00 -3.65 5.55
N LEU A 59 -1.36 -3.94 4.30
CA LEU A 59 -2.75 -4.08 3.88
C LEU A 59 -3.42 -5.28 4.56
N VAL A 60 -2.72 -6.41 4.69
CA VAL A 60 -3.21 -7.61 5.38
C VAL A 60 -3.44 -7.32 6.86
N ARG A 61 -2.44 -6.76 7.57
CA ARG A 61 -2.59 -6.39 8.99
C ARG A 61 -3.77 -5.45 9.22
N ASN A 62 -3.95 -4.45 8.36
CA ASN A 62 -5.06 -3.51 8.46
C ASN A 62 -6.43 -4.17 8.18
N ALA A 63 -6.48 -5.16 7.27
CA ALA A 63 -7.70 -5.91 7.01
C ALA A 63 -8.10 -6.79 8.21
N GLU A 64 -7.12 -7.40 8.89
CA GLU A 64 -7.34 -8.22 10.09
C GLU A 64 -7.84 -7.37 11.27
N ARG A 65 -7.26 -6.19 11.50
CA ARG A 65 -7.74 -5.26 12.53
C ARG A 65 -9.21 -4.88 12.35
N LYS A 66 -9.68 -4.71 11.10
CA LYS A 66 -11.10 -4.48 10.83
C LYS A 66 -11.98 -5.68 11.18
N ARG A 67 -11.47 -6.90 11.08
CA ARG A 67 -12.24 -8.12 11.42
C ARG A 67 -12.41 -8.28 12.93
N GLU A 68 -11.39 -7.96 13.72
CA GLU A 68 -11.47 -8.03 15.19
C GLU A 68 -12.48 -7.04 15.79
N CYS A 69 -12.61 -5.83 15.22
CA CYS A 69 -13.62 -4.86 15.68
C CYS A 69 -15.06 -5.29 15.38
N ILE A 70 -15.29 -6.16 14.38
CA ILE A 70 -16.64 -6.62 14.01
C ILE A 70 -17.08 -7.81 14.88
N GLN A 71 -16.14 -8.61 15.40
CA GLN A 71 -16.46 -9.80 16.19
C GLN A 71 -16.85 -9.53 17.65
N HIS A 72 -16.51 -8.36 18.21
CA HIS A 72 -16.87 -7.97 19.58
C HIS A 72 -18.23 -7.26 19.71
N GLN A 73 -19.03 -7.23 18.63
CA GLN A 73 -20.33 -6.54 18.59
C GLN A 73 -21.55 -7.46 18.46
N ASN A 74 -21.38 -8.77 18.67
CA ASN A 74 -22.47 -9.75 18.75
C ASN A 74 -22.54 -10.39 20.13
#